data_AF-A0A1H1NGC6-F1
#
_entry.id   AF-A0A1H1NGC6-F1
#
_cell.length_a   1.000
_cell.length_b   1.000
_cell.length_c   1.000
_cell.angle_alpha   90.00
_cell.angle_beta   90.00
_cell.angle_gamma   90.00
#
_symmetry.space_group_name_H-M   'P 1'
#
loop_
_entity.id
_entity.type
_entity.pdbx_description
1 polymer ?
#
loop_
_entity_poly.entity_id
_entity_poly.type
_entity_poly.pdbx_seq_one_letter_code
_entity_poly.pdbx_strand_id
1 'polypeptide(L)'
;MAVGGGSIWLIRNVSEGDQSPAAASGRSLTADSPSAASSAAAALSSCREQVDRADAVMAAGRTGIDHWNQHVQAQTDALAGRIDDDELATILRETREPGKHDVDAWHRARDAWKDDPAACSGVTGLSPADAAALGSCGRRLNALRAALPPAAAAMTDWSNHLSSMTLEQQLGDSREDWLAEWKTAPDHIEAWQKADEELTGAPSCPE
;
A
#
# COMPACT_ATOMS: atom_id res chain seq x y z
N MET A 1 -45.35 34.03 1.00
CA MET A 1 -44.67 35.34 1.16
C MET A 1 -43.72 35.53 0.00
N ALA A 2 -43.57 36.80 -0.42
CA ALA A 2 -42.87 37.36 -1.59
C ALA A 2 -41.53 36.72 -1.97
N VAL A 3 -41.22 36.44 -3.25
CA VAL A 3 -40.77 37.33 -4.38
C VAL A 3 -39.33 37.83 -4.23
N GLY A 4 -38.53 37.65 -5.30
CA GLY A 4 -37.33 38.44 -5.62
C GLY A 4 -36.11 37.54 -5.82
N GLY A 5 -35.57 37.34 -7.03
CA GLY A 5 -35.00 38.35 -7.94
C GLY A 5 -33.47 38.23 -7.82
N GLY A 6 -32.65 38.02 -8.84
CA GLY A 6 -32.67 38.53 -10.20
C GLY A 6 -31.37 39.31 -10.44
N SER A 7 -30.74 39.08 -11.60
CA SER A 7 -29.69 39.90 -12.24
C SER A 7 -28.24 39.71 -11.74
N ILE A 8 -27.31 39.21 -12.57
CA ILE A 8 -26.66 39.84 -13.75
C ILE A 8 -25.94 41.14 -13.37
N TRP A 9 -24.61 41.10 -13.44
CA TRP A 9 -23.77 42.24 -13.78
C TRP A 9 -22.68 41.79 -14.77
N LEU A 10 -22.88 42.18 -16.03
CA LEU A 10 -21.79 42.58 -16.93
C LEU A 10 -21.46 44.03 -16.59
N ILE A 11 -20.18 44.42 -16.59
CA ILE A 11 -19.70 45.61 -17.32
C ILE A 11 -18.17 45.56 -17.41
N ARG A 12 -17.75 45.78 -18.65
CA ARG A 12 -16.44 45.96 -19.24
C ARG A 12 -16.00 47.41 -18.99
N ASN A 13 -14.73 47.64 -18.66
CA ASN A 13 -14.14 48.96 -18.91
C ASN A 13 -12.70 48.82 -19.41
N VAL A 14 -12.49 49.33 -20.62
CA VAL A 14 -11.20 49.63 -21.25
C VAL A 14 -10.85 51.07 -20.84
N SER A 15 -9.57 51.34 -20.58
CA SER A 15 -9.00 52.66 -20.82
C SER A 15 -7.52 52.53 -21.11
N GLU A 16 -7.14 52.86 -22.34
CA GLU A 16 -5.78 53.07 -22.83
C GLU A 16 -5.22 54.40 -22.29
N GLY A 17 -3.90 54.52 -22.17
CA GLY A 17 -3.26 55.77 -21.75
C GLY A 17 -1.75 55.71 -21.50
N ASP A 18 -1.01 55.60 -22.61
CA ASP A 18 0.31 56.17 -22.96
C ASP A 18 1.64 55.99 -22.19
N GLN A 19 2.69 56.07 -23.01
CA GLN A 19 4.10 55.65 -22.86
C GLN A 19 5.02 56.63 -22.11
N SER A 20 6.12 56.12 -21.52
CA SER A 20 7.55 56.30 -21.96
C SER A 20 8.56 56.19 -20.78
N PRO A 21 9.90 56.05 -20.98
CA PRO A 21 10.64 54.83 -20.65
C PRO A 21 11.72 55.01 -19.56
N ALA A 22 12.09 53.93 -18.86
CA ALA A 22 13.30 53.93 -18.04
C ALA A 22 13.97 52.55 -17.98
N ALA A 23 15.19 52.54 -18.52
CA ALA A 23 16.39 51.80 -18.11
C ALA A 23 16.33 50.28 -17.90
N ALA A 24 17.12 49.61 -18.73
CA ALA A 24 17.55 48.24 -18.59
C ALA A 24 18.13 47.94 -17.19
N SER A 25 17.62 46.89 -16.58
CA SER A 25 18.43 45.95 -15.80
C SER A 25 17.94 44.57 -16.15
N GLY A 26 18.52 44.05 -17.24
CA GLY A 26 18.43 42.64 -17.56
C GLY A 26 19.09 41.84 -16.46
N ARG A 27 18.33 41.53 -15.40
CA ARG A 27 18.58 40.32 -14.64
C ARG A 27 18.25 39.20 -15.59
N SER A 28 19.30 38.72 -16.27
CA SER A 28 19.31 37.36 -16.79
C SER A 28 18.95 36.47 -15.60
N LEU A 29 17.68 36.09 -15.53
CA LEU A 29 17.26 34.93 -14.76
C LEU A 29 17.87 33.77 -15.53
N THR A 30 19.12 33.42 -15.19
CA THR A 30 19.61 32.08 -15.44
C THR A 30 18.64 31.18 -14.70
N ALA A 31 17.66 30.66 -15.43
CA ALA A 31 16.93 29.49 -15.00
C ALA A 31 17.99 28.42 -14.83
N ASP A 32 18.45 28.24 -13.58
CA ASP A 32 19.26 27.10 -13.18
C ASP A 32 18.44 25.88 -13.55
N SER A 33 18.70 25.35 -14.74
CA SER A 33 18.24 24.03 -15.11
C SER A 33 18.82 23.11 -14.05
N PRO A 34 18.00 22.33 -13.33
CA PRO A 34 18.50 21.47 -12.28
C PRO A 34 19.63 20.63 -12.86
N SER A 35 20.81 20.71 -12.26
CA SER A 35 21.96 19.90 -12.66
C SER A 35 21.53 18.43 -12.71
N ALA A 36 22.07 17.66 -13.65
CA ALA A 36 21.78 16.23 -13.79
C ALA A 36 22.00 15.45 -12.47
N ALA A 37 22.92 15.92 -11.62
CA ALA A 37 23.14 15.36 -10.28
C ALA A 37 21.97 15.63 -9.31
N SER A 38 21.30 16.78 -9.42
CA SER A 38 20.10 17.11 -8.64
C SER A 38 18.90 16.26 -9.07
N SER A 39 18.75 15.99 -10.37
CA SER A 39 17.71 15.08 -10.87
C SER A 39 17.96 13.61 -10.49
N ALA A 40 19.23 13.18 -10.44
CA ALA A 40 19.64 11.84 -10.03
C ALA A 40 19.28 11.56 -8.56
N ALA A 41 19.69 12.46 -7.66
CA ALA A 41 19.41 12.35 -6.24
C ALA A 41 17.90 12.39 -5.94
N ALA A 42 17.16 13.28 -6.62
CA ALA A 42 15.70 13.35 -6.49
C ALA A 42 15.01 12.06 -6.92
N ALA A 43 15.45 11.46 -8.04
CA ALA A 43 14.86 10.22 -8.53
C ALA A 43 15.17 9.01 -7.64
N LEU A 44 16.40 8.91 -7.11
CA LEU A 44 16.74 7.88 -6.14
C LEU A 44 15.96 8.04 -4.83
N SER A 45 15.80 9.27 -4.35
CA SER A 45 14.97 9.58 -3.17
C SER A 45 13.50 9.19 -3.37
N SER A 46 12.92 9.53 -4.51
CA SER A 46 11.53 9.15 -4.85
C SER A 46 11.36 7.63 -4.95
N CYS A 47 12.34 6.96 -5.56
CA CYS A 47 12.37 5.50 -5.65
C CYS A 47 12.44 4.83 -4.27
N ARG A 48 13.29 5.33 -3.36
CA ARG A 48 13.36 4.88 -1.97
C ARG A 48 12.05 5.05 -1.24
N GLU A 49 11.44 6.23 -1.32
CA GLU A 49 10.15 6.50 -0.68
C GLU A 49 9.05 5.53 -1.17
N GLN A 50 9.05 5.19 -2.46
CA GLN A 50 8.12 4.20 -2.99
C GLN A 50 8.39 2.79 -2.49
N VAL A 51 9.66 2.39 -2.36
CA VAL A 51 10.04 1.12 -1.75
C VAL A 51 9.61 1.09 -0.28
N ASP A 52 9.91 2.12 0.51
CA ASP A 52 9.60 2.18 1.94
C ASP A 52 8.09 2.09 2.20
N ARG A 53 7.28 2.80 1.40
CA ARG A 53 5.82 2.73 1.49
C ARG A 53 5.30 1.34 1.15
N ALA A 54 5.83 0.72 0.10
CA ALA A 54 5.46 -0.62 -0.31
C ALA A 54 5.89 -1.69 0.72
N ASP A 55 7.08 -1.55 1.31
CA ASP A 55 7.57 -2.39 2.41
C ASP A 55 6.67 -2.27 3.64
N ALA A 56 6.19 -1.07 3.97
CA ALA A 56 5.22 -0.88 5.05
C ALA A 56 3.88 -1.60 4.79
N VAL A 57 3.41 -1.66 3.53
CA VAL A 57 2.22 -2.45 3.17
C VAL A 57 2.48 -3.94 3.42
N MET A 58 3.62 -4.47 2.97
CA MET A 58 3.94 -5.89 3.14
C MET A 58 4.17 -6.25 4.60
N ALA A 59 4.80 -5.37 5.40
CA ALA A 59 4.98 -5.58 6.83
C ALA A 59 3.63 -5.68 7.57
N ALA A 60 2.68 -4.79 7.28
CA ALA A 60 1.34 -4.85 7.84
C ALA A 60 0.59 -6.11 7.39
N GLY A 61 0.76 -6.51 6.11
CA GLY A 61 0.16 -7.72 5.56
C GLY A 61 0.70 -8.98 6.24
N ARG A 62 2.02 -9.08 6.44
CA ARG A 62 2.66 -10.23 7.09
C ARG A 62 2.06 -10.51 8.47
N THR A 63 1.91 -9.49 9.32
CA THR A 63 1.29 -9.65 10.65
C THR A 63 -0.13 -10.21 10.57
N GLY A 64 -0.98 -9.63 9.70
CA GLY A 64 -2.36 -10.10 9.55
C GLY A 64 -2.46 -11.52 9.00
N ILE A 65 -1.64 -11.85 8.00
CA ILE A 65 -1.63 -13.18 7.38
C ILE A 65 -1.04 -14.23 8.33
N ASP A 66 -0.07 -13.87 9.18
CA ASP A 66 0.45 -14.77 10.21
C ASP A 66 -0.63 -15.14 11.23
N HIS A 67 -1.41 -14.17 11.72
CA HIS A 67 -2.56 -14.46 12.59
C HIS A 67 -3.63 -15.27 11.87
N TRP A 68 -3.89 -14.99 10.59
CA TRP A 68 -4.84 -15.77 9.81
C TRP A 68 -4.39 -17.23 9.68
N ASN A 69 -3.12 -17.46 9.34
CA ASN A 69 -2.54 -18.78 9.24
C ASN A 69 -2.60 -19.55 10.56
N GLN A 70 -2.24 -18.90 11.68
CA GLN A 70 -2.36 -19.52 13.01
C GLN A 70 -3.80 -19.92 13.33
N HIS A 71 -4.77 -19.08 12.97
CA HIS A 71 -6.20 -19.35 13.17
C HIS A 71 -6.67 -20.58 12.36
N VAL A 72 -6.34 -20.62 11.06
CA VAL A 72 -6.67 -21.73 10.16
C VAL A 72 -6.01 -23.03 10.61
N GLN A 73 -4.73 -22.97 11.02
CA GLN A 73 -3.97 -24.11 11.47
C GLN A 73 -4.54 -24.69 12.78
N ALA A 74 -4.90 -23.85 13.74
CA ALA A 74 -5.52 -24.30 14.99
C ALA A 74 -6.84 -25.05 14.73
N GLN A 75 -7.70 -24.50 13.86
CA GLN A 75 -8.94 -25.17 13.49
C GLN A 75 -8.68 -26.52 12.81
N THR A 76 -7.68 -26.59 11.94
CA THR A 76 -7.24 -27.83 11.27
C THR A 76 -6.71 -28.84 12.28
N ASP A 77 -5.94 -28.40 13.26
CA ASP A 77 -5.35 -29.25 14.29
C ASP A 77 -6.38 -29.81 15.25
N ALA A 78 -7.37 -29.02 15.65
CA ALA A 78 -8.48 -29.49 16.46
C ALA A 78 -9.30 -30.57 15.72
N LEU A 79 -9.60 -30.35 14.42
CA LEU A 79 -10.29 -31.35 13.59
C LEU A 79 -9.48 -32.65 13.43
N ALA A 80 -8.15 -32.55 13.43
CA ALA A 80 -7.26 -33.70 13.40
C ALA A 80 -7.03 -34.34 14.79
N GLY A 81 -7.60 -33.78 15.87
CA GLY A 81 -7.40 -34.24 17.25
C GLY A 81 -5.98 -34.00 17.77
N ARG A 82 -5.25 -33.04 17.19
CA ARG A 82 -3.87 -32.68 17.60
C ARG A 82 -3.82 -31.69 18.76
N ILE A 83 -4.87 -30.88 18.93
CA ILE A 83 -5.05 -29.96 20.06
C ILE A 83 -6.46 -30.17 20.64
N ASP A 84 -6.65 -29.81 21.90
CA ASP A 84 -7.95 -29.88 22.57
C ASP A 84 -8.77 -28.58 22.41
N ASP A 85 -10.00 -28.60 22.91
CA ASP A 85 -10.94 -27.47 22.80
C ASP A 85 -10.46 -26.22 23.55
N ASP A 86 -9.72 -26.39 24.66
CA ASP A 86 -9.22 -25.28 25.48
C ASP A 86 -8.04 -24.58 24.79
N GLU A 87 -7.15 -25.35 24.18
CA GLU A 87 -6.05 -24.87 23.35
C GLU A 87 -6.59 -24.17 22.09
N LEU A 88 -7.55 -24.79 21.39
CA LEU A 88 -8.24 -24.17 20.25
C LEU A 88 -8.84 -22.82 20.66
N ALA A 89 -9.65 -22.79 21.71
CA ALA A 89 -10.31 -21.56 22.17
C ALA A 89 -9.31 -20.45 22.53
N THR A 90 -8.13 -20.81 23.02
CA THR A 90 -7.04 -19.87 23.31
C THR A 90 -6.46 -19.28 22.03
N ILE A 91 -6.07 -20.12 21.06
CA ILE A 91 -5.46 -19.64 19.81
C ILE A 91 -6.46 -18.83 18.99
N LEU A 92 -7.73 -19.27 18.90
CA LEU A 92 -8.75 -18.52 18.18
C LEU A 92 -9.00 -17.14 18.81
N ARG A 93 -8.93 -17.01 20.14
CA ARG A 93 -9.04 -15.72 20.83
C ARG A 93 -7.84 -14.83 20.51
N GLU A 94 -6.63 -15.36 20.66
CA GLU A 94 -5.37 -14.62 20.48
C GLU A 94 -5.17 -14.11 19.06
N THR A 95 -5.65 -14.84 18.05
CA THR A 95 -5.60 -14.43 16.64
C THR A 95 -6.75 -13.50 16.25
N ARG A 96 -7.97 -13.73 16.77
CA ARG A 96 -9.15 -12.92 16.44
C ARG A 96 -9.11 -11.52 17.04
N GLU A 97 -8.67 -11.40 18.30
CA GLU A 97 -8.64 -10.12 19.02
C GLU A 97 -7.83 -9.03 18.29
N PRO A 98 -6.60 -9.28 17.81
CA PRO A 98 -5.86 -8.32 16.98
C PRO A 98 -6.36 -8.26 15.52
N GLY A 99 -7.06 -9.29 15.03
CA GLY A 99 -7.35 -9.46 13.60
C GLY A 99 -7.99 -8.24 12.92
N LYS A 100 -8.95 -7.58 13.57
CA LYS A 100 -9.54 -6.34 13.02
C LYS A 100 -8.51 -5.22 12.89
N HIS A 101 -7.65 -5.05 13.90
CA HIS A 101 -6.60 -4.05 13.86
C HIS A 101 -5.62 -4.34 12.72
N ASP A 102 -5.25 -5.60 12.49
CA ASP A 102 -4.32 -5.99 11.43
C ASP A 102 -4.88 -5.69 10.03
N VAL A 103 -6.14 -6.06 9.79
CA VAL A 103 -6.84 -5.72 8.55
C VAL A 103 -6.91 -4.21 8.34
N ASP A 104 -7.26 -3.44 9.37
CA ASP A 104 -7.31 -1.99 9.27
C ASP A 104 -5.91 -1.39 9.03
N ALA A 105 -4.85 -1.95 9.64
CA ALA A 105 -3.48 -1.50 9.44
C ALA A 105 -2.99 -1.75 8.02
N TRP A 106 -3.26 -2.94 7.47
CA TRP A 106 -2.94 -3.27 6.08
C TRP A 106 -3.68 -2.37 5.10
N HIS A 107 -4.99 -2.15 5.28
CA HIS A 107 -5.76 -1.24 4.44
C HIS A 107 -5.22 0.19 4.48
N ARG A 108 -4.91 0.72 5.67
CA ARG A 108 -4.31 2.05 5.81
C ARG A 108 -2.98 2.17 5.08
N ALA A 109 -2.10 1.16 5.21
CA ALA A 109 -0.81 1.14 4.53
C ALA A 109 -1.00 1.08 3.01
N ARG A 110 -1.89 0.20 2.52
CA ARG A 110 -2.24 0.07 1.11
C ARG A 110 -2.78 1.37 0.53
N ASP A 111 -3.70 2.03 1.21
CA ASP A 111 -4.30 3.28 0.74
C ASP A 111 -3.30 4.45 0.74
N ALA A 112 -2.30 4.41 1.63
CA ALA A 112 -1.19 5.37 1.66
C ALA A 112 -0.15 5.13 0.55
N TRP A 113 -0.03 3.89 0.08
CA TRP A 113 0.86 3.54 -1.04
C TRP A 113 0.16 3.79 -2.38
N LYS A 114 0.48 4.94 -2.96
CA LYS A 114 0.10 5.25 -4.34
C LYS A 114 1.18 4.70 -5.25
N ASP A 115 0.96 3.50 -5.77
CA ASP A 115 1.92 2.90 -6.69
C ASP A 115 2.15 3.82 -7.89
N ASP A 116 3.42 4.08 -8.16
CA ASP A 116 3.89 4.88 -9.29
C ASP A 116 4.74 3.95 -10.17
N PRO A 117 4.20 3.45 -11.29
CA PRO A 117 4.93 2.57 -12.20
C PRO A 117 6.21 3.20 -12.76
N ALA A 118 6.31 4.52 -12.79
CA ALA A 118 7.51 5.23 -13.23
C ALA A 118 8.57 5.36 -12.13
N ALA A 119 8.23 5.07 -10.86
CA ALA A 119 9.18 5.07 -9.76
C ALA A 119 10.38 4.17 -10.09
N CYS A 120 11.57 4.64 -9.73
CA CYS A 120 12.84 3.96 -9.99
C CYS A 120 13.26 3.84 -11.46
N SER A 121 12.62 4.54 -12.40
CA SER A 121 12.93 4.44 -13.83
C SER A 121 13.13 5.80 -14.51
N GLY A 122 13.59 5.80 -15.76
CA GLY A 122 13.61 7.00 -16.61
C GLY A 122 14.71 8.03 -16.30
N VAL A 123 15.68 7.68 -15.46
CA VAL A 123 16.78 8.59 -15.09
C VAL A 123 18.00 8.32 -15.96
N THR A 124 18.55 9.38 -16.57
CA THR A 124 19.78 9.31 -17.37
C THR A 124 20.89 10.16 -16.74
N GLY A 125 22.15 9.89 -17.12
CA GLY A 125 23.30 10.66 -16.59
C GLY A 125 23.70 10.33 -15.15
N LEU A 126 23.26 9.19 -14.63
CA LEU A 126 23.63 8.71 -13.30
C LEU A 126 25.11 8.34 -13.21
N SER A 127 25.72 8.53 -12.03
CA SER A 127 26.98 7.88 -11.71
C SER A 127 26.80 6.35 -11.67
N PRO A 128 27.86 5.54 -11.85
CA PRO A 128 27.74 4.09 -11.74
C PRO A 128 27.17 3.61 -10.40
N ALA A 129 27.50 4.31 -9.30
CA ALA A 129 26.98 3.99 -7.97
C ALA A 129 25.47 4.26 -7.87
N ASP A 130 25.01 5.44 -8.33
CA ASP A 130 23.59 5.79 -8.31
C ASP A 130 22.77 4.89 -9.23
N ALA A 131 23.31 4.52 -10.40
CA ALA A 131 22.67 3.56 -11.29
C ALA A 131 22.50 2.18 -10.64
N ALA A 132 23.51 1.70 -9.89
CA ALA A 132 23.43 0.45 -9.16
C ALA A 132 22.43 0.51 -8.00
N ALA A 133 22.38 1.62 -7.26
CA ALA A 133 21.41 1.87 -6.20
C ALA A 133 19.98 1.88 -6.75
N LEU A 134 19.73 2.69 -7.79
CA LEU A 134 18.43 2.78 -8.46
C LEU A 134 17.98 1.42 -9.00
N GLY A 135 18.91 0.66 -9.61
CA GLY A 135 18.62 -0.69 -10.09
C GLY A 135 18.26 -1.67 -8.96
N SER A 136 18.87 -1.55 -7.77
CA SER A 136 18.55 -2.39 -6.62
C SER A 136 17.18 -2.04 -6.03
N CYS A 137 16.89 -0.75 -5.87
CA CYS A 137 15.58 -0.28 -5.44
C CYS A 137 14.46 -0.65 -6.43
N GLY A 138 14.70 -0.54 -7.73
CA GLY A 138 13.74 -0.97 -8.75
C GLY A 138 13.46 -2.47 -8.68
N ARG A 139 14.48 -3.31 -8.44
CA ARG A 139 14.27 -4.76 -8.22
C ARG A 139 13.47 -5.04 -6.95
N ARG A 140 13.74 -4.32 -5.85
CA ARG A 140 12.96 -4.42 -4.60
C ARG A 140 11.50 -4.06 -4.83
N LEU A 141 11.24 -2.92 -5.48
CA LEU A 141 9.89 -2.44 -5.76
C LEU A 141 9.11 -3.42 -6.64
N ASN A 142 9.76 -4.04 -7.63
CA ASN A 142 9.13 -5.06 -8.45
C ASN A 142 8.77 -6.33 -7.67
N ALA A 143 9.63 -6.77 -6.74
CA ALA A 143 9.32 -7.90 -5.86
C ALA A 143 8.13 -7.56 -4.94
N LEU A 144 8.09 -6.34 -4.38
CA LEU A 144 6.97 -5.86 -3.57
C LEU A 144 5.65 -5.84 -4.35
N ARG A 145 5.67 -5.37 -5.59
CA ARG A 145 4.51 -5.40 -6.49
C ARG A 145 4.06 -6.82 -6.82
N ALA A 146 5.01 -7.75 -7.00
CA ALA A 146 4.70 -9.16 -7.26
C ALA A 146 4.08 -9.86 -6.04
N ALA A 147 4.49 -9.47 -4.83
CA ALA A 147 3.96 -10.01 -3.58
C ALA A 147 2.60 -9.41 -3.17
N LEU A 148 2.24 -8.24 -3.69
CA LEU A 148 0.99 -7.57 -3.32
C LEU A 148 -0.28 -8.39 -3.63
N PRO A 149 -0.49 -8.98 -4.83
CA PRO A 149 -1.70 -9.75 -5.12
C PRO A 149 -1.94 -10.94 -4.16
N PRO A 150 -0.97 -11.84 -3.89
CA PRO A 150 -1.21 -12.93 -2.94
C PRO A 150 -1.40 -12.42 -1.51
N ALA A 151 -0.70 -11.36 -1.10
CA ALA A 151 -0.95 -10.70 0.21
C ALA A 151 -2.40 -10.19 0.31
N ALA A 152 -2.89 -9.55 -0.75
CA ALA A 152 -4.24 -9.01 -0.81
C ALA A 152 -5.31 -10.10 -0.77
N ALA A 153 -5.07 -11.24 -1.43
CA ALA A 153 -5.97 -12.40 -1.38
C ALA A 153 -6.08 -12.95 0.05
N ALA A 154 -4.95 -13.23 0.71
CA ALA A 154 -4.94 -13.73 2.08
C ALA A 154 -5.54 -12.74 3.09
N MET A 155 -5.27 -11.43 2.95
CA MET A 155 -5.89 -10.41 3.81
C MET A 155 -7.39 -10.23 3.54
N THR A 156 -7.85 -10.47 2.31
CA THR A 156 -9.29 -10.46 1.98
C THR A 156 -9.99 -11.62 2.66
N ASP A 157 -9.42 -12.84 2.60
CA ASP A 157 -9.95 -13.99 3.31
C ASP A 157 -10.06 -13.71 4.81
N TRP A 158 -9.00 -13.15 5.41
CA TRP A 158 -8.99 -12.83 6.83
C TRP A 158 -10.07 -11.81 7.20
N SER A 159 -10.21 -10.74 6.41
CA SER A 159 -11.24 -9.72 6.61
C SER A 159 -12.65 -10.28 6.50
N ASN A 160 -12.89 -11.16 5.52
CA ASN A 160 -14.20 -11.78 5.33
C ASN A 160 -14.52 -12.72 6.49
N HIS A 161 -13.58 -13.56 6.90
CA HIS A 161 -13.71 -14.46 8.04
C HIS A 161 -14.03 -13.75 9.36
N LEU A 162 -13.34 -12.65 9.66
CA LEU A 162 -13.64 -11.80 10.82
C LEU A 162 -15.07 -11.22 10.77
N SER A 163 -15.53 -10.86 9.58
CA SER A 163 -16.88 -10.34 9.36
C SER A 163 -17.94 -11.44 9.55
N SER A 164 -17.70 -12.62 8.98
CA SER A 164 -18.54 -13.82 9.11
C SER A 164 -18.68 -14.29 10.55
N MET A 165 -17.60 -14.29 11.34
CA MET A 165 -17.65 -14.60 12.79
C MET A 165 -18.48 -13.58 13.58
N THR A 166 -18.41 -12.30 13.20
CA THR A 166 -19.20 -11.25 13.86
C THR A 166 -20.70 -11.43 13.56
N LEU A 167 -21.04 -11.78 12.31
CA LEU A 167 -22.41 -12.08 11.91
C LEU A 167 -22.94 -13.38 12.56
N GLU A 168 -22.12 -14.42 12.68
CA GLU A 168 -22.49 -15.67 13.36
C GLU A 168 -22.92 -15.39 14.80
N GLN A 169 -22.10 -14.64 15.53
CA GLN A 169 -22.39 -14.26 16.92
C GLN A 169 -23.69 -13.46 17.07
N GLN A 170 -24.09 -12.72 16.04
CA GLN A 170 -25.28 -11.87 16.06
C GLN A 170 -26.55 -12.58 15.57
N LEU A 171 -26.43 -13.45 14.57
CA LEU A 171 -27.56 -13.97 13.79
C LEU A 171 -27.65 -15.50 13.77
N GLY A 172 -26.58 -16.23 14.10
CA GLY A 172 -26.54 -17.70 14.12
C GLY A 172 -26.49 -18.39 12.75
N ASP A 173 -26.38 -17.65 11.64
CA ASP A 173 -26.69 -18.14 10.28
C ASP A 173 -25.50 -18.11 9.27
N SER A 174 -24.24 -17.85 9.68
CA SER A 174 -23.09 -17.70 8.76
C SER A 174 -22.09 -18.87 8.75
N ARG A 175 -22.47 -20.05 9.25
CA ARG A 175 -21.56 -21.20 9.40
C ARG A 175 -21.05 -21.75 8.06
N GLU A 176 -21.84 -21.68 6.99
CA GLU A 176 -21.43 -22.16 5.66
C GLU A 176 -20.37 -21.24 5.03
N ASP A 177 -20.52 -19.92 5.17
CA ASP A 177 -19.56 -18.92 4.70
C ASP A 177 -18.22 -19.05 5.43
N TRP A 178 -18.28 -19.21 6.76
CA TRP A 178 -17.11 -19.48 7.61
C TRP A 178 -16.33 -20.73 7.15
N LEU A 179 -17.04 -21.82 6.83
CA LEU A 179 -16.41 -23.06 6.33
C LEU A 179 -15.84 -22.91 4.92
N ALA A 180 -16.43 -22.06 4.08
CA ALA A 180 -15.94 -21.80 2.73
C ALA A 180 -14.62 -21.03 2.78
N GLU A 181 -14.55 -19.97 3.58
CA GLU A 181 -13.36 -19.14 3.78
C GLU A 181 -12.19 -19.94 4.38
N TRP A 182 -12.48 -20.79 5.39
CA TRP A 182 -11.48 -21.71 5.94
C TRP A 182 -10.91 -22.70 4.91
N LYS A 183 -11.73 -23.18 3.96
CA LYS A 183 -11.29 -24.14 2.94
C LYS A 183 -10.38 -23.53 1.87
N THR A 184 -10.60 -22.25 1.52
CA THR A 184 -9.79 -21.56 0.50
C THR A 184 -8.53 -20.92 1.08
N ALA A 185 -8.51 -20.67 2.39
CA ALA A 185 -7.40 -20.02 3.06
C ALA A 185 -6.02 -20.65 2.84
N PRO A 186 -5.85 -21.99 2.86
CA PRO A 186 -4.54 -22.61 2.66
C PRO A 186 -3.89 -22.20 1.33
N ASP A 187 -4.64 -22.19 0.23
CA ASP A 187 -4.11 -21.86 -1.10
C ASP A 187 -3.59 -20.41 -1.16
N HIS A 188 -4.33 -19.45 -0.59
CA HIS A 188 -3.92 -18.05 -0.57
C HIS A 188 -2.78 -17.78 0.43
N ILE A 189 -2.77 -18.46 1.57
CA ILE A 189 -1.67 -18.37 2.55
C ILE A 189 -0.38 -18.94 1.96
N GLU A 190 -0.42 -20.10 1.31
CA GLU A 190 0.74 -20.71 0.65
C GLU A 190 1.26 -19.81 -0.48
N ALA A 191 0.36 -19.24 -1.28
CA ALA A 191 0.74 -18.28 -2.33
C ALA A 191 1.42 -17.04 -1.75
N TRP A 192 0.94 -16.52 -0.61
CA TRP A 192 1.60 -15.44 0.11
C TRP A 192 2.97 -15.86 0.64
N GLN A 193 3.08 -16.98 1.34
CA GLN A 193 4.34 -17.45 1.92
C GLN A 193 5.43 -17.57 0.86
N LYS A 194 5.10 -18.15 -0.30
CA LYS A 194 6.02 -18.21 -1.43
C LYS A 194 6.45 -16.82 -1.93
N ALA A 195 5.49 -15.91 -2.09
CA ALA A 195 5.79 -14.55 -2.53
C ALA A 195 6.63 -13.77 -1.50
N ASP A 196 6.42 -14.04 -0.21
CA ASP A 196 7.15 -13.43 0.89
C ASP A 196 8.58 -13.95 1.00
N GLU A 197 8.80 -15.23 0.73
CA GLU A 197 10.14 -15.83 0.57
C GLU A 197 10.89 -15.21 -0.62
N GLU A 198 10.23 -15.09 -1.77
CA GLU A 198 10.80 -14.43 -2.96
C GLU A 198 11.13 -12.95 -2.68
N LEU A 199 10.25 -12.24 -1.97
CA LEU A 199 10.46 -10.87 -1.52
C LEU A 199 11.65 -10.77 -0.55
N THR A 200 11.77 -11.70 0.40
CA THR A 200 12.90 -11.74 1.35
C THR A 200 14.23 -11.98 0.64
N GLY A 201 14.23 -12.76 -0.45
CA GLY A 201 15.40 -12.96 -1.30
C GLY A 201 15.75 -11.80 -2.23
N ALA A 202 14.85 -10.82 -2.42
CA ALA A 202 15.09 -9.66 -3.27
C ALA A 202 16.12 -8.70 -2.64
N PRO A 203 16.95 -8.01 -3.45
CA PRO A 203 17.92 -7.06 -2.92
C PRO A 203 17.23 -5.92 -2.16
N SER A 204 17.88 -5.42 -1.11
CA SER A 204 17.43 -4.20 -0.44
C SER A 204 17.63 -2.96 -1.32
N CYS A 205 16.80 -1.95 -1.12
CA CYS A 205 17.06 -0.60 -1.62
C CYS A 205 18.04 0.07 -0.64
N PRO A 206 19.26 0.45 -1.06
CA PRO A 206 20.23 1.08 -0.15
C PRO A 206 19.78 2.49 0.27
N GLU A 207 20.11 2.88 1.51
CA GLU A 207 19.88 4.23 2.07
C GLU A 207 20.74 5.33 1.44
#